data_AF-A0A7V8EHH1-F1
#
_entry.id   AF-A0A7V8EHH1-F1
#
_cell.length_a   1.000
_cell.length_b   1.000
_cell.length_c   1.000
_cell.angle_alpha   90.00
_cell.angle_beta   90.00
_cell.angle_gamma   90.00
#
_symmetry.space_group_name_H-M   'P 1'
#
loop_
_entity.id
_entity.type
_entity.pdbx_description
1 polymer ?
#
loop_
_entity_poly.entity_id
_entity_poly.type
_entity_poly.pdbx_seq_one_letter_code
_entity_poly.pdbx_strand_id
1 'polypeptide(L)' 'MKKRSSSIAVSKLARYASDPNSVFDKVDAGAVKYGNRAHNAIGAGPSAIKFAILAAALIAAAHYLGFI' A
#
# COMPACT_ATOMS: atom_id res chain seq x y z
N MET A 1 -25.50 11.02 -1.83
CA MET A 1 -24.13 10.78 -2.35
C MET A 1 -24.23 10.40 -3.83
N LYS A 2 -23.82 11.27 -4.77
CA LYS A 2 -23.77 10.92 -6.20
C LYS A 2 -22.61 9.93 -6.41
N LYS A 3 -22.90 8.67 -6.75
CA LYS A 3 -21.88 7.68 -7.14
C LYS A 3 -21.16 8.23 -8.37
N ARG A 4 -19.90 8.64 -8.23
CA ARG A 4 -19.06 8.98 -9.38
C ARG A 4 -18.88 7.69 -10.18
N SER A 5 -19.24 7.73 -11.47
CA SER A 5 -18.91 6.66 -12.40
C SER A 5 -17.40 6.44 -12.35
N SER A 6 -16.97 5.28 -11.88
CA SER A 6 -15.56 4.91 -11.89
C SER A 6 -15.15 4.76 -13.35
N SER A 7 -14.25 5.62 -13.84
CA SER A 7 -13.68 5.43 -15.17
C SER A 7 -12.94 4.09 -15.22
N ILE A 8 -13.27 3.28 -16.22
CA ILE A 8 -12.58 2.01 -16.45
C ILE A 8 -11.17 2.35 -16.94
N ALA A 9 -10.15 1.81 -16.29
CA ALA A 9 -8.76 2.02 -16.69
C ALA A 9 -8.54 1.56 -18.14
N VAL A 10 -7.80 2.34 -18.93
CA VAL A 10 -7.48 2.03 -20.34
C VAL A 10 -6.84 0.66 -20.50
N SER A 11 -6.03 0.23 -19.52
CA SER A 11 -5.43 -1.11 -19.49
C SER A 11 -6.46 -2.23 -19.40
N LYS A 12 -7.58 -2.04 -18.68
CA LYS A 12 -8.68 -3.02 -18.63
C LYS A 12 -9.42 -3.08 -19.98
N LEU A 13 -9.63 -1.94 -20.63
CA LEU A 13 -10.24 -1.87 -21.96
C LEU A 13 -9.37 -2.55 -23.02
N ALA A 14 -8.06 -2.31 -23.00
CA ALA A 14 -7.11 -2.95 -23.90
C ALA A 14 -7.09 -4.48 -23.70
N ARG A 15 -7.08 -4.94 -22.45
CA ARG A 15 -7.15 -6.38 -22.13
C ARG A 15 -8.46 -7.01 -22.58
N TYR A 16 -9.58 -6.30 -22.43
CA TYR A 16 -10.89 -6.74 -22.91
C TYR A 16 -10.95 -6.86 -24.43
N ALA A 17 -10.34 -5.90 -25.14
CA ALA A 17 -10.27 -5.94 -26.59
C ALA A 17 -9.39 -7.09 -27.11
N SER A 18 -8.33 -7.46 -26.38
CA SER A 18 -7.44 -8.56 -26.76
C SER A 18 -8.00 -9.95 -26.42
N ASP A 19 -8.63 -10.10 -25.25
CA ASP A 19 -9.30 -11.34 -24.85
C ASP A 19 -10.41 -11.01 -23.83
N PRO A 20 -11.69 -11.04 -24.25
CA PRO A 20 -12.81 -10.67 -23.38
C PRO A 20 -13.01 -11.65 -22.21
N ASN A 21 -12.54 -12.89 -22.32
CA ASN A 21 -12.63 -13.87 -21.23
C ASN A 21 -11.52 -13.67 -20.19
N SER A 22 -10.39 -13.06 -20.57
CA SER A 22 -9.27 -12.77 -19.66
C SER A 22 -9.53 -11.65 -18.65
N VAL A 23 -10.55 -10.82 -18.87
CA VAL A 23 -10.83 -9.66 -18.00
C VAL A 23 -11.58 -10.05 -16.75
N PHE A 24 -12.31 -11.17 -16.82
CA PHE A 24 -12.97 -11.81 -15.71
C PHE A 24 -12.17 -13.04 -15.29
N ASP A 25 -10.87 -12.87 -15.06
CA ASP A 25 -10.13 -13.85 -14.28
C ASP A 25 -10.92 -14.12 -13.01
N LYS A 26 -11.16 -15.40 -12.69
CA LYS A 26 -11.66 -15.82 -11.38
C LYS A 26 -10.59 -15.44 -10.37
N VAL A 27 -10.56 -14.17 -9.98
CA VAL A 27 -9.51 -13.67 -9.12
C VAL A 27 -9.75 -14.31 -7.76
N ASP A 28 -8.82 -15.17 -7.36
CA ASP A 28 -8.87 -15.79 -6.05
C ASP A 28 -8.93 -14.68 -4.99
N ALA A 29 -10.05 -14.62 -4.27
CA ALA A 29 -10.31 -13.57 -3.29
C ALA A 29 -9.24 -13.54 -2.19
N GLY A 30 -8.63 -14.68 -1.89
CA GLY A 30 -7.46 -14.80 -1.03
C GLY A 30 -6.25 -14.09 -1.64
N ALA A 31 -5.91 -14.39 -2.89
CA ALA A 31 -4.78 -13.76 -3.58
C ALA A 31 -4.91 -12.22 -3.65
N VAL A 32 -6.11 -11.69 -3.89
CA VAL A 32 -6.36 -10.23 -3.86
C VAL A 32 -6.15 -9.66 -2.47
N LYS A 33 -6.66 -10.33 -1.43
CA LYS A 33 -6.53 -9.88 -0.04
C LYS A 33 -5.08 -9.81 0.39
N TYR A 34 -4.29 -10.86 0.10
CA TYR A 34 -2.86 -10.89 0.44
C TYR A 34 -2.05 -9.93 -0.43
N GLY A 35 -2.35 -9.82 -1.73
CA GLY A 35 -1.72 -8.86 -2.64
C GLY A 35 -1.94 -7.41 -2.22
N ASN A 36 -3.17 -7.03 -1.86
CA ASN A 36 -3.48 -5.69 -1.36
C ASN A 36 -2.80 -5.41 -0.02
N ARG A 37 -2.70 -6.40 0.87
CA ARG A 37 -1.98 -6.25 2.14
C ARG A 37 -0.48 -6.02 1.91
N ALA A 38 0.12 -6.76 0.98
CA ALA A 38 1.53 -6.60 0.62
C ALA A 38 1.78 -5.24 -0.05
N HIS A 39 0.93 -4.84 -1.00
CA HIS A 39 1.03 -3.55 -1.66
C HIS A 39 0.85 -2.38 -0.68
N ASN A 40 -0.07 -2.49 0.28
CA ASN A 40 -0.22 -1.49 1.34
C ASN A 40 0.96 -1.48 2.32
N ALA A 41 1.58 -2.63 2.60
CA ALA A 41 2.75 -2.69 3.47
C ALA A 41 4.01 -2.09 2.82
N ILE A 42 4.19 -2.29 1.50
CA ILE A 42 5.30 -1.73 0.72
C ILE A 42 5.05 -0.25 0.40
N GLY A 43 3.81 0.10 0.05
CA GLY A 43 3.38 1.47 -0.23
C GLY A 43 3.19 2.34 1.02
N ALA A 44 3.19 1.74 2.22
CA ALA A 44 3.33 2.45 3.48
C ALA A 44 4.75 3.00 3.55
N GLY A 45 4.94 4.17 2.95
CA GLY A 45 6.19 4.93 3.03
C GLY A 45 6.63 5.18 4.47
N PRO A 46 7.82 5.77 4.66
CA PRO A 46 8.42 5.96 5.97
C PRO A 46 7.45 6.71 6.89
N SER A 47 7.11 6.07 8.02
CA SER A 47 6.21 6.68 9.01
C SER A 47 7.00 7.67 9.86
N ALA A 48 6.68 8.97 9.69
CA ALA A 48 7.27 10.04 10.50
C ALA A 48 7.10 9.81 12.01
N ILE A 49 5.99 9.18 12.43
CA ILE A 49 5.72 8.83 13.83
C ILE A 49 6.72 7.79 14.34
N LYS A 50 6.95 6.71 13.58
CA LYS A 50 7.95 5.69 13.96
C LYS A 50 9.35 6.30 14.04
N PHE A 51 9.66 7.23 13.14
CA PHE A 51 10.93 7.93 13.13
C PHE A 51 11.10 8.85 14.35
N ALA A 52 10.05 9.61 14.71
CA ALA A 52 10.05 10.46 15.89
C ALA A 52 10.23 9.67 17.20
N ILE A 53 9.58 8.51 17.32
CA ILE A 53 9.75 7.62 18.48
C ILE A 53 11.19 7.10 18.56
N LEU A 54 11.76 6.66 17.43
CA LEU A 54 13.14 6.20 17.38
C LEU A 54 14.12 7.31 17.77
N ALA A 55 13.92 8.52 17.25
CA ALA A 55 14.75 9.68 17.57
C ALA A 55 14.68 10.05 19.06
N ALA A 56 13.48 10.08 19.64
CA ALA A 56 13.29 10.35 21.06
C ALA A 56 13.98 9.28 21.94
N ALA A 57 13.89 8.00 21.54
CA ALA A 57 14.56 6.90 22.25
C ALA A 57 16.09 7.03 22.19
N LEU A 58 16.65 7.40 21.04
CA LEU A 58 18.09 7.63 20.88
C LEU A 58 18.58 8.83 21.71
N ILE A 59 17.83 9.92 21.74
CA ILE A 59 18.17 11.09 22.56
C ILE A 59 18.12 10.72 24.06
N ALA A 60 17.07 10.03 24.50
CA ALA A 60 16.95 9.59 25.89
C ALA A 60 18.09 8.65 26.29
N ALA A 61 18.47 7.71 25.41
CA ALA A 61 19.60 6.82 25.64
C ALA A 61 20.95 7.57 25.68
N ALA A 62 21.18 8.50 24.76
CA ALA A 62 22.40 9.32 24.74
C ALA A 62 22.54 10.16 26.02
N HIS A 63 21.43 10.72 26.50
CA HIS A 63 21.39 11.50 27.75
C HIS A 63 21.59 10.61 28.99
N TYR A 64 21.13 9.36 28.97
CA TYR A 64 21.37 8.41 30.06
C TYR A 64 22.83 7.94 30.13
N LEU A 65 23.49 7.78 28.99
CA LEU A 65 24.91 7.41 28.92
C LEU A 65 25.87 8.61 29.06
N GLY A 66 25.36 9.83 29.19
CA GLY A 66 26.17 11.04 29.42
C GLY A 66 26.99 11.49 28.21
N PHE A 67 26.59 11.11 26.99
CA PHE A 67 27.19 11.61 25.75
C PHE A 67 26.72 13.04 25.41
N ILE A 68 25.59 13.45 25.98
CA ILE A 68 24.93 14.75 25.90
C ILE A 68 24.32 15.01 27.27
#